data_AF-A0A5J4PFJ7-F1
#
_entry.id   AF-A0A5J4PFJ7-F1
#
_cell.length_a   1.000
_cell.length_b   1.000
_cell.length_c   1.000
_cell.angle_alpha   90.00
_cell.angle_beta   90.00
_cell.angle_gamma   90.00
#
_symmetry.space_group_name_H-M   'P 1'
#
loop_
_entity.id
_entity.type
_entity.pdbx_description
1 polymer ?
#
loop_
_entity_poly.entity_id
_entity_poly.type
_entity_poly.pdbx_seq_one_letter_code
_entity_poly.pdbx_strand_id
1 'polypeptide(L)'
;NACFVDIGSEKEAFLHYLDLGPQFNSLEKYIKQTLSDRKKLNPISKATLLPELEKSGNITDNLKVGQEIAVQVIKEPISTKGPRLSSELSFAGRYLVLMPFSDKVSVSQKIKSAEERIRLKQLLQSIKPKNFGVIVRTVAEGRRVAELDSELKVLLKQWDDSIVKIQKNIKYPSLIYEETSRAVSLLRDLFNPSFENIHVNDEAVYDEIRNYVTFIAPDRVKIVKHYKGQLPIYDYFGITKQIKSSFGKTISYKS
;
A
#
# COMPACT_ATOMS: atom_id res chain seq x y z
N ASN A 1 21.47 6.33 -12.99
CA ASN A 1 20.52 7.38 -12.60
C ASN A 1 19.72 6.96 -11.36
N ALA A 2 20.42 6.74 -10.25
CA ALA A 2 19.85 6.25 -8.99
C ALA A 2 20.75 6.69 -7.82
N CYS A 3 20.22 6.67 -6.60
CA CYS A 3 20.95 6.94 -5.37
C CYS A 3 20.68 5.84 -4.33
N PHE A 4 21.55 5.76 -3.33
CA PHE A 4 21.32 4.96 -2.13
C PHE A 4 20.67 5.83 -1.05
N VAL A 5 19.79 5.22 -0.28
CA VAL A 5 19.06 5.87 0.80
C VAL A 5 19.18 5.00 2.04
N ASP A 6 19.67 5.57 3.13
CA ASP A 6 19.65 4.90 4.42
C ASP A 6 18.21 4.95 4.98
N ILE A 7 17.62 3.77 5.17
CA ILE A 7 16.30 3.59 5.78
C ILE A 7 16.37 2.82 7.11
N GLY A 8 17.57 2.56 7.63
CA GLY A 8 17.81 1.75 8.81
C GLY A 8 17.77 0.24 8.58
N SER A 9 17.80 -0.20 7.32
CA SER A 9 17.89 -1.63 6.96
C SER A 9 19.34 -2.12 6.92
N GLU A 10 19.55 -3.43 7.09
CA GLU A 10 20.89 -4.05 7.02
C GLU A 10 21.60 -3.83 5.67
N LYS A 11 20.82 -3.69 4.60
CA LYS A 11 21.31 -3.45 3.23
C LYS A 11 20.90 -2.07 2.77
N GLU A 12 21.77 -1.42 2.00
CA GLU A 12 21.47 -0.11 1.41
C GLU A 12 20.28 -0.20 0.46
N ALA A 13 19.26 0.63 0.71
CA ALA A 13 18.12 0.75 -0.17
C ALA A 13 18.48 1.62 -1.38
N PHE A 14 17.88 1.36 -2.54
CA PHE A 14 18.14 2.15 -3.74
C PHE A 14 16.87 2.82 -4.27
N LEU A 15 17.02 4.06 -4.71
CA LEU A 15 15.98 4.89 -5.30
C LEU A 15 16.41 5.31 -6.70
N HIS A 16 15.69 4.83 -7.72
CA HIS A 16 15.93 5.23 -9.10
C HIS A 16 15.23 6.57 -9.41
N TYR A 17 15.76 7.38 -10.33
CA TYR A 17 15.17 8.66 -10.70
C TYR A 17 13.69 8.57 -11.09
N LEU A 18 13.35 7.57 -11.91
CA LEU A 18 11.97 7.33 -12.32
C LEU A 18 11.04 6.94 -11.17
N ASP A 19 11.58 6.46 -10.05
CA ASP A 19 10.80 6.11 -8.86
C ASP A 19 10.58 7.30 -7.93
N LEU A 20 11.18 8.48 -8.21
CA LEU A 20 10.80 9.74 -7.54
C LEU A 20 9.33 10.09 -7.86
N GLY A 21 8.93 9.82 -9.11
CA GLY A 21 7.59 10.06 -9.62
C GLY A 21 7.28 11.53 -9.94
N PRO A 22 6.16 11.78 -10.63
CA PRO A 22 5.78 13.11 -11.09
C PRO A 22 5.51 14.08 -9.93
N GLN A 23 5.04 13.60 -8.78
CA GLN A 23 4.68 14.46 -7.65
C GLN A 23 5.83 14.75 -6.67
N PHE A 24 7.06 14.33 -7.00
CA PHE A 24 8.21 14.46 -6.13
C PHE A 24 8.44 15.89 -5.63
N ASN A 25 8.40 16.88 -6.53
CA ASN A 25 8.63 18.29 -6.18
C ASN A 25 7.63 18.79 -5.11
N SER A 26 6.34 18.43 -5.26
CA SER A 26 5.28 18.79 -4.31
C SER A 26 5.49 18.10 -2.95
N LEU A 27 5.81 16.81 -2.96
CA LEU A 27 6.10 16.04 -1.75
C LEU A 27 7.31 16.62 -1.01
N GLU A 28 8.42 16.82 -1.71
CA GLU A 28 9.67 17.30 -1.13
C GLU A 28 9.49 18.68 -0.45
N LYS A 29 8.82 19.61 -1.14
CA LYS A 29 8.48 20.92 -0.56
C LYS A 29 7.62 20.79 0.70
N TYR A 30 6.59 19.94 0.66
CA TYR A 30 5.68 19.75 1.78
C TYR A 30 6.37 19.11 3.00
N ILE A 31 7.23 18.12 2.78
CA ILE A 31 8.03 17.50 3.85
C ILE A 31 8.99 18.53 4.45
N LYS A 32 9.72 19.29 3.64
CA LYS A 32 10.59 20.38 4.14
C LYS A 32 9.85 21.38 5.02
N GLN A 33 8.64 21.77 4.65
CA GLN A 33 7.78 22.65 5.46
C GLN A 33 7.31 21.99 6.76
N THR A 34 6.98 20.70 6.70
CA THR A 34 6.57 19.92 7.86
C THR A 34 7.69 19.80 8.88
N LEU A 35 8.93 19.62 8.43
CA LEU A 35 10.11 19.49 9.30
C LEU A 35 10.55 20.83 9.90
N SER A 36 10.32 21.94 9.21
CA SER A 36 10.70 23.27 9.69
C SER A 36 9.75 23.84 10.74
N ASP A 37 8.43 23.59 10.64
CA ASP A 37 7.45 23.98 11.66
C ASP A 37 7.06 22.76 12.52
N ARG A 38 7.71 22.60 13.68
CA ARG A 38 7.41 21.50 14.63
C ARG A 38 6.18 21.74 15.50
N LYS A 39 5.53 22.91 15.42
CA LYS A 39 4.42 23.28 16.31
C LYS A 39 3.08 23.22 15.60
N LYS A 40 3.03 23.48 14.29
CA LYS A 40 1.78 23.51 13.53
C LYS A 40 1.91 22.69 12.25
N LEU A 41 1.07 21.66 12.14
CA LEU A 41 1.00 20.81 10.96
C LEU A 41 0.18 21.53 9.88
N ASN A 42 0.78 21.74 8.71
CA ASN A 42 0.10 22.35 7.57
C ASN A 42 -0.73 21.27 6.87
N PRO A 43 -2.06 21.37 6.79
CA PRO A 43 -2.86 20.35 6.10
C PRO A 43 -2.52 20.32 4.61
N ILE A 44 -2.42 19.11 4.03
CA ILE A 44 -2.11 18.93 2.61
C ILE A 44 -3.11 19.64 1.67
N SER A 45 -4.36 19.86 2.09
CA SER A 45 -5.34 20.64 1.32
C SER A 45 -4.91 22.09 1.05
N LYS A 46 -3.99 22.63 1.87
CA LYS A 46 -3.37 23.95 1.71
C LYS A 46 -1.98 23.90 1.06
N ALA A 47 -1.45 22.70 0.78
CA ALA A 47 -0.17 22.56 0.10
C ALA A 47 -0.24 23.12 -1.33
N THR A 48 0.80 23.83 -1.73
CA THR A 48 0.99 24.28 -3.11
C THR A 48 1.55 23.13 -3.94
N LEU A 49 0.79 22.67 -4.94
CA LEU A 49 1.31 21.72 -5.93
C LEU A 49 2.32 22.42 -6.83
N LEU A 50 3.49 21.81 -7.00
CA LEU A 50 4.54 22.23 -7.92
C LEU A 50 4.38 21.50 -9.27
N PRO A 51 5.03 21.98 -10.34
CA PRO A 51 5.07 21.27 -11.62
C PRO A 51 5.57 19.83 -11.47
N GLU A 52 4.98 18.93 -12.27
CA GLU A 52 5.37 17.51 -12.29
C GLU A 52 6.86 17.37 -12.65
N LEU A 53 7.55 16.44 -11.99
CA LEU A 53 8.94 16.13 -12.30
C LEU A 53 9.04 15.52 -13.71
N GLU A 54 9.97 16.02 -14.53
CA GLU A 54 10.17 15.53 -15.89
C GLU A 54 10.71 14.09 -15.93
N LYS A 55 10.38 13.32 -16.96
CA LYS A 55 10.82 11.93 -17.07
C LYS A 55 12.28 11.76 -17.50
N SER A 56 12.88 12.78 -18.11
CA SER A 56 14.21 12.75 -18.73
C SER A 56 15.34 13.36 -17.87
N GLY A 57 15.11 13.59 -16.58
CA GLY A 57 16.11 14.21 -15.70
C GLY A 57 17.09 13.24 -15.03
N ASN A 58 17.95 13.79 -14.18
CA ASN A 58 18.96 13.07 -13.41
C ASN A 58 18.74 13.21 -11.90
N ILE A 59 19.05 12.15 -11.15
CA ILE A 59 18.94 12.08 -9.70
C ILE A 59 19.78 13.16 -9.02
N THR A 60 20.96 13.48 -9.57
CA THR A 60 21.89 14.47 -9.00
C THR A 60 21.39 15.90 -9.06
N ASP A 61 20.46 16.19 -9.97
CA ASP A 61 19.86 17.52 -10.12
C ASP A 61 18.73 17.75 -9.13
N ASN A 62 18.18 16.66 -8.56
CA ASN A 62 16.98 16.66 -7.74
C ASN A 62 17.25 16.29 -6.27
N LEU A 63 18.35 15.60 -5.99
CA LEU A 63 18.72 15.16 -4.64
C LEU A 63 20.16 15.52 -4.31
N LYS A 64 20.40 15.81 -3.03
CA LYS A 64 21.73 16.05 -2.47
C LYS A 64 22.09 14.99 -1.44
N VAL A 65 23.39 14.71 -1.29
CA VAL A 65 23.89 13.82 -0.24
C VAL A 65 23.52 14.40 1.14
N GLY A 66 23.02 13.55 2.03
CA GLY A 66 22.55 13.94 3.36
C GLY A 66 21.14 14.53 3.40
N GLN A 67 20.44 14.59 2.27
CA GLN A 67 19.07 15.07 2.22
C GLN A 67 18.10 14.04 2.81
N GLU A 68 17.24 14.51 3.72
CA GLU A 68 16.12 13.74 4.26
C GLU A 68 14.96 13.70 3.24
N ILE A 69 14.49 12.49 2.93
CA ILE A 69 13.41 12.26 1.97
C ILE A 69 12.40 11.24 2.50
N ALA A 70 11.13 11.44 2.17
CA ALA A 70 10.09 10.45 2.40
C ALA A 70 10.08 9.43 1.26
N VAL A 71 10.17 8.16 1.62
CA VAL A 71 10.24 7.03 0.68
C VAL A 71 9.36 5.88 1.16
N GLN A 72 8.91 5.07 0.22
CA GLN A 72 8.16 3.84 0.43
C GLN A 72 8.91 2.67 -0.21
N VAL A 73 9.01 1.54 0.51
CA VAL A 73 9.55 0.30 -0.03
C VAL A 73 8.54 -0.28 -1.02
N ILE A 74 8.96 -0.46 -2.28
CA ILE A 74 8.14 -1.06 -3.35
C ILE A 74 8.60 -2.46 -3.73
N LYS A 75 9.84 -2.83 -3.39
CA LYS A 75 10.34 -4.21 -3.48
C LYS A 75 11.21 -4.53 -2.27
N GLU A 76 10.89 -5.66 -1.65
CA GLU A 76 11.71 -6.26 -0.59
C GLU A 76 13.12 -6.60 -1.09
N PRO A 77 14.13 -6.66 -0.20
CA PRO A 77 15.47 -7.07 -0.57
C PRO A 77 15.48 -8.50 -1.13
N ILE A 78 16.32 -8.73 -2.13
CA ILE A 78 16.47 -10.05 -2.76
C ILE A 78 17.95 -10.40 -2.83
N SER A 79 18.34 -11.51 -2.19
CA SER A 79 19.74 -11.96 -2.14
C SER A 79 20.67 -10.83 -1.68
N THR A 80 21.62 -10.38 -2.49
CA THR A 80 22.56 -9.30 -2.16
C THR A 80 22.02 -7.90 -2.43
N LYS A 81 20.86 -7.75 -3.10
CA LYS A 81 20.28 -6.44 -3.42
C LYS A 81 19.42 -5.94 -2.28
N GLY A 82 19.67 -4.71 -1.83
CA GLY A 82 18.80 -4.03 -0.87
C GLY A 82 17.42 -3.68 -1.47
N PRO A 83 16.51 -3.14 -0.64
CA PRO A 83 15.16 -2.84 -1.06
C PRO A 83 15.11 -1.74 -2.13
N ARG A 84 14.11 -1.81 -3.02
CA ARG A 84 13.82 -0.74 -3.98
C ARG A 84 12.81 0.23 -3.39
N LEU A 85 13.09 1.51 -3.52
CA LEU A 85 12.28 2.59 -2.99
C LEU A 85 11.53 3.35 -4.09
N SER A 86 10.48 4.05 -3.68
CA SER A 86 9.81 5.08 -4.45
C SER A 86 9.42 6.26 -3.55
N SER A 87 9.39 7.47 -4.12
CA SER A 87 8.81 8.65 -3.46
C SER A 87 7.36 8.90 -3.90
N GLU A 88 6.77 8.01 -4.71
CA GLU A 88 5.33 7.98 -4.98
C GLU A 88 4.60 7.28 -3.82
N LEU A 89 4.43 8.01 -2.72
CA LEU A 89 3.77 7.48 -1.53
C LEU A 89 2.31 7.09 -1.85
N SER A 90 1.89 5.93 -1.36
CA SER A 90 0.51 5.46 -1.52
C SER A 90 0.04 4.61 -0.36
N PHE A 91 -1.25 4.74 -0.03
CA PHE A 91 -1.91 3.98 1.03
C PHE A 91 -2.98 3.09 0.42
N ALA A 92 -2.80 1.78 0.58
CA ALA A 92 -3.59 0.78 -0.09
C ALA A 92 -4.70 0.22 0.82
N GLY A 93 -5.94 0.53 0.48
CA GLY A 93 -7.14 -0.11 1.01
C GLY A 93 -7.58 -1.31 0.17
N ARG A 94 -8.70 -1.92 0.54
CA ARG A 94 -9.34 -3.02 -0.19
C ARG A 94 -9.98 -2.54 -1.49
N TYR A 95 -10.66 -1.39 -1.46
CA TYR A 95 -11.36 -0.82 -2.61
C TYR A 95 -10.58 0.31 -3.27
N LEU A 96 -9.81 1.07 -2.49
CA LEU A 96 -9.16 2.31 -2.91
C LEU A 96 -7.64 2.25 -2.69
N VAL A 97 -6.91 3.03 -3.48
CA VAL A 97 -5.53 3.42 -3.17
C VAL A 97 -5.48 4.93 -3.14
N LEU A 98 -5.06 5.50 -2.01
CA LEU A 98 -4.92 6.93 -1.82
C LEU A 98 -3.50 7.37 -2.21
N MET A 99 -3.40 8.44 -2.99
CA MET A 99 -2.13 9.05 -3.40
C MET A 99 -2.14 10.55 -3.06
N PRO A 100 -1.22 11.06 -2.23
CA PRO A 100 -1.11 12.48 -1.95
C PRO A 100 -0.56 13.24 -3.17
N PHE A 101 -0.75 14.56 -3.17
CA PHE A 101 -0.27 15.49 -4.20
C PHE A 101 -0.77 15.21 -5.63
N SER A 102 -1.86 14.45 -5.77
CA SER A 102 -2.54 14.21 -7.04
C SER A 102 -3.97 14.73 -6.94
N ASP A 103 -4.61 15.03 -8.07
CA ASP A 103 -6.05 15.37 -8.10
C ASP A 103 -6.86 14.36 -8.95
N LYS A 104 -6.20 13.29 -9.41
CA LYS A 104 -6.74 12.37 -10.41
C LYS A 104 -7.50 11.22 -9.72
N VAL A 105 -8.68 10.89 -10.26
CA VAL A 105 -9.38 9.63 -9.98
C VAL A 105 -9.23 8.67 -11.15
N SER A 106 -8.64 7.51 -10.88
CA SER A 106 -8.38 6.45 -11.87
C SER A 106 -9.14 5.19 -11.49
N VAL A 107 -9.82 4.54 -12.43
CA VAL A 107 -10.57 3.30 -12.18
C VAL A 107 -9.87 2.12 -12.82
N SER A 108 -9.78 0.98 -12.12
CA SER A 108 -9.18 -0.26 -12.62
C SER A 108 -9.73 -0.64 -14.00
N GLN A 109 -8.82 -0.91 -14.94
CA GLN A 109 -9.17 -1.37 -16.30
C GLN A 109 -9.83 -2.76 -16.31
N LYS A 110 -9.74 -3.52 -15.20
CA LYS A 110 -10.40 -4.83 -15.07
C LYS A 110 -11.91 -4.72 -14.87
N ILE A 111 -12.44 -3.55 -14.50
CA ILE A 111 -13.88 -3.28 -14.45
C ILE A 111 -14.35 -3.04 -15.88
N LYS A 112 -15.10 -4.01 -16.44
CA LYS A 112 -15.48 -4.00 -17.86
C LYS A 112 -16.61 -3.02 -18.17
N SER A 113 -17.60 -2.92 -17.28
CA SER A 113 -18.72 -1.99 -17.45
C SER A 113 -18.22 -0.54 -17.56
N ALA A 114 -18.62 0.16 -18.61
CA ALA A 114 -18.29 1.56 -18.79
C ALA A 114 -19.09 2.45 -17.84
N GLU A 115 -20.36 2.10 -17.64
CA GLU A 115 -21.31 2.75 -16.75
C GLU A 115 -20.78 2.76 -15.31
N GLU A 116 -20.30 1.60 -14.85
CA GLU A 116 -19.77 1.46 -13.50
C GLU A 116 -18.46 2.24 -13.31
N ARG A 117 -17.58 2.25 -14.33
CA ARG A 117 -16.36 3.07 -14.28
C ARG A 117 -16.70 4.56 -14.17
N ILE A 118 -17.70 5.04 -14.92
CA ILE A 118 -18.16 6.43 -14.85
C ILE A 118 -18.75 6.72 -13.46
N ARG A 119 -19.62 5.84 -12.95
CA ARG A 119 -20.24 5.98 -11.62
C ARG A 119 -19.19 6.08 -10.52
N LEU A 120 -18.26 5.13 -10.45
CA LEU A 120 -17.19 5.10 -9.44
C LEU A 120 -16.29 6.32 -9.53
N LYS A 121 -15.94 6.76 -10.75
CA LYS A 121 -15.12 7.95 -10.98
C LYS A 121 -15.82 9.21 -10.47
N GLN A 122 -17.09 9.43 -10.82
CA GLN A 122 -17.86 10.60 -10.40
C GLN A 122 -18.07 10.62 -8.88
N LEU A 123 -18.40 9.47 -8.30
CA LEU A 123 -18.57 9.29 -6.86
C LEU A 123 -17.30 9.67 -6.09
N LEU A 124 -16.14 9.12 -6.48
CA LEU A 124 -14.91 9.42 -5.76
C LEU A 124 -14.39 10.84 -6.03
N GLN A 125 -14.68 11.39 -7.21
CA GLN A 125 -14.37 12.79 -7.48
C GLN A 125 -15.13 13.74 -6.55
N SER A 126 -16.37 13.40 -6.15
CA SER A 126 -17.18 14.27 -5.28
C SER A 126 -16.81 14.18 -3.80
N ILE A 127 -16.28 13.04 -3.33
CA ILE A 127 -15.95 12.83 -1.91
C ILE A 127 -14.45 12.99 -1.59
N LYS A 128 -13.57 12.91 -2.59
CA LYS A 128 -12.13 13.01 -2.32
C LYS A 128 -11.75 14.43 -1.87
N PRO A 129 -10.86 14.57 -0.88
CA PRO A 129 -10.31 15.87 -0.52
C PRO A 129 -9.38 16.41 -1.60
N LYS A 130 -9.17 17.74 -1.55
CA LYS A 130 -8.20 18.44 -2.41
C LYS A 130 -6.79 17.88 -2.19
N ASN A 131 -6.00 17.86 -3.27
CA ASN A 131 -4.62 17.36 -3.30
C ASN A 131 -4.46 15.87 -2.98
N PHE A 132 -5.53 15.09 -3.08
CA PHE A 132 -5.47 13.64 -3.12
C PHE A 132 -6.04 13.05 -4.41
N GLY A 133 -5.28 12.12 -4.97
CA GLY A 133 -5.71 11.23 -6.02
C GLY A 133 -6.17 9.90 -5.43
N VAL A 134 -7.04 9.21 -6.17
CA VAL A 134 -7.59 7.92 -5.75
C VAL A 134 -7.57 6.95 -6.92
N ILE A 135 -7.06 5.75 -6.71
CA ILE A 135 -7.19 4.62 -7.64
C ILE A 135 -8.26 3.67 -7.12
N VAL A 136 -9.25 3.37 -7.95
CA VAL A 136 -10.34 2.43 -7.65
C VAL A 136 -9.95 1.03 -8.09
N ARG A 137 -9.91 0.10 -7.14
CA ARG A 137 -9.57 -1.32 -7.36
C ARG A 137 -10.77 -2.08 -7.91
N THR A 138 -10.50 -3.23 -8.53
CA THR A 138 -11.54 -4.08 -9.13
C THR A 138 -12.60 -4.52 -8.11
N VAL A 139 -12.21 -4.78 -6.85
CA VAL A 139 -13.12 -5.24 -5.78
C VAL A 139 -14.12 -4.15 -5.34
N ALA A 140 -13.92 -2.90 -5.78
CA ALA A 140 -14.83 -1.78 -5.54
C ALA A 140 -16.08 -1.80 -6.44
N GLU A 141 -16.11 -2.64 -7.47
CA GLU A 141 -17.25 -2.79 -8.38
C GLU A 141 -18.54 -3.10 -7.61
N GLY A 142 -19.59 -2.34 -7.87
CA GLY A 142 -20.90 -2.45 -7.22
C GLY A 142 -20.95 -1.96 -5.77
N ARG A 143 -19.86 -1.43 -5.22
CA ARG A 143 -19.84 -0.94 -3.83
C ARG A 143 -20.58 0.39 -3.70
N ARG A 144 -21.22 0.55 -2.54
CA ARG A 144 -21.97 1.76 -2.17
C ARG A 144 -21.02 2.88 -1.76
N VAL A 145 -21.48 4.12 -1.92
CA VAL A 145 -20.73 5.34 -1.53
C VAL A 145 -20.24 5.27 -0.09
N ALA A 146 -21.10 4.83 0.84
CA ALA A 146 -20.77 4.77 2.26
C ALA A 146 -19.59 3.83 2.57
N GLU A 147 -19.47 2.70 1.86
CA GLU A 147 -18.35 1.75 2.04
C GLU A 147 -17.04 2.38 1.52
N LEU A 148 -17.09 3.06 0.37
CA LEU A 148 -15.93 3.74 -0.22
C LEU A 148 -15.48 4.96 0.60
N ASP A 149 -16.43 5.77 1.09
CA ASP A 149 -16.16 6.93 1.94
C ASP A 149 -15.56 6.51 3.30
N SER A 150 -16.09 5.44 3.91
CA SER A 150 -15.54 4.90 5.15
C SER A 150 -14.09 4.46 4.97
N GLU A 151 -13.77 3.76 3.89
CA GLU A 151 -12.38 3.36 3.62
C GLU A 151 -11.49 4.57 3.30
N LEU A 152 -11.99 5.52 2.49
CA LEU A 152 -11.25 6.74 2.17
C LEU A 152 -10.84 7.49 3.44
N LYS A 153 -11.74 7.61 4.43
CA LYS A 153 -11.44 8.24 5.73
C LYS A 153 -10.34 7.51 6.50
N VAL A 154 -10.30 6.18 6.45
CA VAL A 154 -9.23 5.39 7.07
C VAL A 154 -7.89 5.70 6.40
N LEU A 155 -7.84 5.71 5.06
CA LEU A 155 -6.61 6.01 4.31
C LEU A 155 -6.13 7.45 4.55
N LEU A 156 -7.05 8.41 4.64
CA LEU A 156 -6.72 9.81 4.96
C LEU A 156 -6.14 9.94 6.37
N LYS A 157 -6.72 9.23 7.34
CA LYS A 157 -6.18 9.19 8.69
C LYS A 157 -4.76 8.60 8.73
N GLN A 158 -4.51 7.53 7.98
CA GLN A 158 -3.16 6.95 7.88
C GLN A 158 -2.14 7.95 7.33
N TRP A 159 -2.52 8.75 6.33
CA TRP A 159 -1.69 9.85 5.85
C TRP A 159 -1.44 10.89 6.95
N ASP A 160 -2.48 11.39 7.59
CA ASP A 160 -2.36 12.43 8.62
C ASP A 160 -1.46 11.96 9.78
N ASP A 161 -1.68 10.73 10.27
CA ASP A 161 -0.87 10.10 11.32
C ASP A 161 0.60 9.94 10.87
N SER A 162 0.84 9.61 9.60
CA SER A 162 2.18 9.51 9.02
C SER A 162 2.89 10.86 9.02
N ILE A 163 2.21 11.95 8.62
CA ILE A 163 2.79 13.30 8.61
C ILE A 163 3.06 13.80 10.03
N VAL A 164 2.17 13.52 10.98
CA VAL A 164 2.39 13.83 12.40
C VAL A 164 3.67 13.15 12.90
N LYS A 165 3.88 11.88 12.53
CA LYS A 165 5.08 11.13 12.93
C LYS A 165 6.35 11.67 12.28
N ILE A 166 6.29 12.07 11.00
CA ILE A 166 7.40 12.75 10.33
C ILE A 166 7.78 14.03 11.09
N GLN A 167 6.81 14.89 11.45
CA GLN A 167 7.04 16.15 12.16
C GLN A 167 7.64 15.96 13.57
N LYS A 168 7.21 14.91 14.28
CA LYS A 168 7.62 14.65 15.67
C LYS A 168 8.98 13.96 15.79
N ASN A 169 9.41 13.25 14.74
CA ASN A 169 10.69 12.56 14.78
C ASN A 169 11.86 13.54 14.82
N ILE A 170 12.83 13.26 15.69
CA ILE A 170 13.99 14.13 15.93
C ILE A 170 15.22 13.60 15.17
N LYS A 171 15.23 12.31 14.81
CA LYS A 171 16.33 11.62 14.15
C LYS A 171 15.82 10.77 12.99
N TYR A 172 16.61 10.72 11.92
CA TYR A 172 16.42 9.86 10.76
C TYR A 172 17.64 8.95 10.56
N PRO A 173 17.48 7.76 9.95
CA PRO A 173 16.24 7.20 9.40
C PRO A 173 15.22 6.80 10.48
N SER A 174 13.94 6.78 10.12
CA SER A 174 12.86 6.39 11.05
C SER A 174 11.69 5.75 10.30
N LEU A 175 11.17 4.64 10.82
CA LEU A 175 9.94 4.02 10.31
C LEU A 175 8.75 4.94 10.55
N ILE A 176 8.08 5.40 9.50
CA ILE A 176 6.90 6.27 9.57
C ILE A 176 5.62 5.43 9.63
N TYR A 177 5.36 4.67 8.58
CA TYR A 177 4.19 3.80 8.47
C TYR A 177 4.67 2.37 8.21
N GLU A 178 4.10 1.42 8.93
CA GLU A 178 4.29 -0.01 8.71
C GLU A 178 2.99 -0.56 8.11
N GLU A 179 3.12 -1.28 6.99
CA GLU A 179 1.97 -1.96 6.39
C GLU A 179 1.48 -3.08 7.32
N THR A 180 0.19 -3.39 7.25
CA THR A 180 -0.39 -4.55 7.95
C THR A 180 0.34 -5.85 7.60
N SER A 181 0.21 -6.88 8.44
CA SER A 181 0.95 -8.13 8.23
C SER A 181 0.72 -8.70 6.82
N ARG A 182 1.67 -9.52 6.37
CA ARG A 182 1.59 -10.12 5.04
C ARG A 182 0.29 -10.89 4.83
N ALA A 183 -0.23 -11.52 5.89
CA ALA A 183 -1.48 -12.26 5.83
C ALA A 183 -2.69 -11.34 5.60
N VAL A 184 -2.78 -10.23 6.34
CA VAL A 184 -3.84 -9.22 6.17
C VAL A 184 -3.74 -8.56 4.79
N SER A 185 -2.53 -8.20 4.37
CA SER A 185 -2.27 -7.65 3.03
C SER A 185 -2.72 -8.59 1.91
N LEU A 186 -2.46 -9.89 2.03
CA LEU A 186 -2.93 -10.90 1.09
C LEU A 186 -4.47 -10.97 1.05
N LEU A 187 -5.13 -10.91 2.20
CA LEU A 187 -6.59 -10.90 2.24
C LEU A 187 -7.19 -9.61 1.69
N ARG A 188 -6.58 -8.45 1.94
CA ARG A 188 -6.99 -7.18 1.31
C ARG A 188 -7.07 -7.32 -0.21
N ASP A 189 -6.09 -7.99 -0.80
CA ASP A 189 -5.92 -8.06 -2.25
C ASP A 189 -6.67 -9.26 -2.89
N LEU A 190 -6.77 -10.40 -2.21
CA LEU A 190 -7.32 -11.66 -2.76
C LEU A 190 -8.73 -12.01 -2.26
N PHE A 191 -9.09 -11.60 -1.04
CA PHE A 191 -10.32 -12.04 -0.40
C PHE A 191 -11.53 -11.60 -1.20
N ASN A 192 -12.41 -12.54 -1.52
CA ASN A 192 -13.58 -12.31 -2.34
C ASN A 192 -14.71 -13.29 -1.97
N PRO A 193 -15.93 -13.14 -2.53
CA PRO A 193 -17.06 -13.96 -2.16
C PRO A 193 -16.91 -15.48 -2.35
N SER A 194 -15.96 -15.95 -3.17
CA SER A 194 -15.71 -17.39 -3.39
C SER A 194 -14.93 -18.07 -2.27
N PHE A 195 -14.41 -17.32 -1.30
CA PHE A 195 -13.71 -17.90 -0.15
C PHE A 195 -14.72 -18.57 0.78
N GLU A 196 -14.59 -19.88 0.95
CA GLU A 196 -15.43 -20.69 1.84
C GLU A 196 -14.80 -20.90 3.22
N ASN A 197 -13.47 -21.03 3.28
CA ASN A 197 -12.72 -21.28 4.50
C ASN A 197 -11.35 -20.59 4.45
N ILE A 198 -10.91 -20.02 5.57
CA ILE A 198 -9.56 -19.49 5.79
C ILE A 198 -8.99 -20.21 7.01
N HIS A 199 -8.04 -21.12 6.80
CA HIS A 199 -7.42 -21.89 7.87
C HIS A 199 -6.08 -21.29 8.27
N VAL A 200 -5.88 -21.11 9.58
CA VAL A 200 -4.68 -20.48 10.16
C VAL A 200 -4.22 -21.33 11.34
N ASN A 201 -2.95 -21.71 11.40
CA ASN A 201 -2.39 -22.58 12.45
C ASN A 201 -1.53 -21.84 13.48
N ASP A 202 -1.51 -20.51 13.43
CA ASP A 202 -0.89 -19.64 14.42
C ASP A 202 -1.96 -18.76 15.06
N GLU A 203 -1.93 -18.63 16.39
CA GLU A 203 -2.98 -17.94 17.15
C GLU A 203 -2.97 -16.43 16.92
N ALA A 204 -1.80 -15.80 16.91
CA ALA A 204 -1.68 -14.36 16.70
C ALA A 204 -2.13 -13.96 15.29
N VAL A 205 -1.71 -14.72 14.27
CA VAL A 205 -2.15 -14.50 12.89
C VAL A 205 -3.64 -14.78 12.71
N TYR A 206 -4.18 -15.79 13.41
CA TYR A 206 -5.62 -16.07 13.39
C TYR A 206 -6.43 -14.88 13.89
N ASP A 207 -6.06 -14.31 15.03
CA ASP A 207 -6.76 -13.17 15.60
C ASP A 207 -6.64 -11.93 14.71
N GLU A 208 -5.47 -11.68 14.12
CA GLU A 208 -5.27 -10.58 13.19
C GLU A 208 -6.17 -10.71 11.95
N ILE A 209 -6.19 -11.89 11.32
CA ILE A 209 -7.05 -12.17 10.17
C ILE A 209 -8.52 -12.06 10.55
N ARG A 210 -8.91 -12.61 11.70
CA ARG A 210 -10.31 -12.58 12.17
C ARG A 210 -10.78 -11.14 12.40
N ASN A 211 -9.95 -10.31 13.03
CA ASN A 211 -10.24 -8.89 13.25
C ASN A 211 -10.38 -8.15 11.92
N TYR A 212 -9.47 -8.41 10.98
CA TYR A 212 -9.54 -7.80 9.65
C TYR A 212 -10.80 -8.21 8.88
N VAL A 213 -11.14 -9.51 8.83
CA VAL A 213 -12.37 -10.00 8.18
C VAL A 213 -13.61 -9.44 8.88
N THR A 214 -13.60 -9.28 10.20
CA THR A 214 -14.69 -8.63 10.94
C THR A 214 -14.90 -7.20 10.47
N PHE A 215 -13.81 -6.46 10.22
CA PHE A 215 -13.88 -5.09 9.75
C PHE A 215 -14.42 -4.99 8.31
N ILE A 216 -13.94 -5.84 7.38
CA ILE A 216 -14.29 -5.72 5.95
C ILE A 216 -15.54 -6.50 5.52
N ALA A 217 -15.90 -7.56 6.25
CA ALA A 217 -17.01 -8.46 5.93
C ALA A 217 -17.51 -9.18 7.21
N PRO A 218 -18.21 -8.47 8.12
CA PRO A 218 -18.68 -9.00 9.40
C PRO A 218 -19.44 -10.33 9.29
N ASP A 219 -20.28 -10.46 8.25
CA ASP A 219 -21.11 -11.66 8.03
C ASP A 219 -20.29 -12.90 7.67
N ARG A 220 -19.01 -12.73 7.32
CA ARG A 220 -18.12 -13.81 6.86
C ARG A 220 -17.06 -14.21 7.89
N VAL A 221 -17.07 -13.65 9.10
CA VAL A 221 -16.09 -13.96 10.14
C VAL A 221 -15.99 -15.46 10.44
N LYS A 222 -17.10 -16.19 10.34
CA LYS A 222 -17.18 -17.64 10.62
C LYS A 222 -16.34 -18.52 9.69
N ILE A 223 -15.90 -18.02 8.53
CA ILE A 223 -15.05 -18.78 7.61
C ILE A 223 -13.60 -18.85 8.09
N VAL A 224 -13.19 -17.94 8.99
CA VAL A 224 -11.84 -17.92 9.56
C VAL A 224 -11.76 -18.95 10.68
N LYS A 225 -10.92 -19.97 10.50
CA LYS A 225 -10.82 -21.14 11.37
C LYS A 225 -9.39 -21.31 11.89
N HIS A 226 -9.25 -21.35 13.21
CA HIS A 226 -7.99 -21.71 13.85
C HIS A 226 -7.81 -23.23 13.74
N TYR A 227 -6.82 -23.66 12.96
CA TYR A 227 -6.41 -25.04 12.83
C TYR A 227 -5.54 -25.44 14.02
N LYS A 228 -6.07 -26.34 14.87
CA LYS A 228 -5.38 -26.89 16.06
C LYS A 228 -5.05 -28.39 15.92
N GLY A 229 -5.06 -28.91 14.70
CA GLY A 229 -4.75 -30.32 14.44
C GLY A 229 -3.28 -30.63 14.69
N GLN A 230 -2.99 -31.90 15.01
CA GLN A 230 -1.60 -32.35 15.25
C GLN A 230 -0.78 -32.48 13.96
N LEU A 231 -1.43 -32.76 12.84
CA LEU A 231 -0.76 -32.83 11.54
C LEU A 231 -0.39 -31.42 11.06
N PRO A 232 0.74 -31.22 10.37
CA PRO A 232 1.03 -29.95 9.73
C PRO A 232 -0.13 -29.53 8.80
N ILE A 233 -0.50 -28.25 8.84
CA ILE A 233 -1.70 -27.74 8.16
C ILE A 233 -1.75 -28.11 6.67
N TYR A 234 -0.63 -28.05 5.94
CA TYR A 234 -0.59 -28.39 4.51
C TYR A 234 -0.71 -29.89 4.24
N ASP A 235 -0.26 -30.75 5.16
CA ASP A 235 -0.41 -32.20 5.03
C ASP A 235 -1.87 -32.59 5.26
N TYR A 236 -2.52 -31.99 6.26
CA TYR A 236 -3.94 -32.22 6.54
C TYR A 236 -4.84 -31.90 5.35
N PHE A 237 -4.54 -30.83 4.59
CA PHE A 237 -5.27 -30.46 3.37
C PHE A 237 -4.72 -31.10 2.08
N GLY A 238 -3.70 -31.96 2.16
CA GLY A 238 -3.12 -32.62 0.98
C GLY A 238 -2.40 -31.67 0.01
N ILE A 239 -2.00 -30.49 0.46
CA ILE A 239 -1.38 -29.44 -0.37
C ILE A 239 0.15 -29.63 -0.46
N THR A 240 0.77 -30.26 0.55
CA THR A 240 2.23 -30.44 0.61
C THR A 240 2.83 -31.07 -0.65
N LYS A 241 2.16 -32.08 -1.23
CA LYS A 241 2.64 -32.74 -2.46
C LYS A 241 2.65 -31.77 -3.66
N GLN A 242 1.64 -30.91 -3.76
CA GLN A 242 1.54 -29.92 -4.83
C GLN A 242 2.61 -28.83 -4.68
N ILE A 243 2.84 -28.36 -3.45
CA ILE A 243 3.92 -27.42 -3.15
C ILE A 243 5.28 -28.03 -3.56
N LYS A 244 5.59 -29.25 -3.11
CA LYS A 244 6.85 -29.92 -3.49
C LYS A 244 6.98 -30.09 -5.01
N SER A 245 5.91 -30.46 -5.70
CA SER A 245 5.91 -30.57 -7.16
C SER A 245 6.16 -29.24 -7.87
N SER A 246 5.72 -28.11 -7.28
CA SER A 246 5.90 -26.77 -7.88
C SER A 246 7.38 -26.32 -7.93
N PHE A 247 8.24 -26.89 -7.07
CA PHE A 247 9.68 -26.71 -7.11
C PHE A 247 10.41 -27.71 -8.02
N GLY A 248 9.69 -28.70 -8.57
CA GLY A 248 10.23 -29.67 -9.51
C GLY A 248 10.44 -29.07 -10.90
N LYS A 249 11.43 -29.59 -11.65
CA LYS A 249 11.68 -29.18 -13.05
C LYS A 249 10.68 -29.79 -14.04
N THR A 250 10.00 -30.85 -13.65
CA THR A 250 9.05 -31.59 -14.48
C THR A 250 7.70 -31.68 -13.77
N ILE A 251 6.63 -31.39 -14.51
CA ILE A 251 5.25 -31.46 -14.01
C ILE A 251 4.53 -32.54 -14.81
N SER A 252 4.06 -33.58 -14.13
CA SER A 252 3.19 -34.59 -14.73
C SER A 252 1.77 -34.02 -14.83
N TYR A 253 1.23 -33.91 -16.04
CA TYR A 253 -0.17 -33.58 -16.26
C TYR A 253 -1.00 -34.86 -16.38
N LYS A 254 -2.26 -34.82 -15.94
CA LYS A 254 -3.22 -35.89 -16.24
C LYS A 254 -3.65 -35.75 -17.70
N SER A 255 -3.45 -36.82 -18.46
CA SER A 255 -4.04 -37.03 -19.78
C SER A 255 -5.57 -37.17 -19.70
#